data_AF-A0A7T3ADB9-F1
#
_entry.id   AF-A0A7T3ADB9-F1
#
_cell.length_a   1.000
_cell.length_b   1.000
_cell.length_c   1.000
_cell.angle_alpha   90.00
_cell.angle_beta   90.00
_cell.angle_gamma   90.00
#
_symmetry.space_group_name_H-M   'P 1'
#
loop_
_entity.id
_entity.type
_entity.pdbx_description
1 polymer ?
#
loop_
_entity_poly.entity_id
_entity_poly.type
_entity_poly.pdbx_seq_one_letter_code
_entity_poly.pdbx_strand_id
1 'polypeptide(L)'
;MTFWEFLHRLGPGYPSARGWYAVGLFTLTLVILGMIAAFPELRRDEFFKSISTAIVVTGYIGFAVGLRDPAKDREQIGTLLSGLNAAVDRIPPRG
;
A
#
# COMPACT_ATOMS: atom_id res chain seq x y z
N MET A 1 14.17 7.74 12.24
CA MET A 1 12.94 7.03 11.87
C MET A 1 12.96 5.67 12.51
N THR A 2 12.21 5.49 13.60
CA THR A 2 12.13 4.19 14.30
C THR A 2 10.91 3.38 13.85
N PHE A 3 10.93 2.06 14.04
CA PHE A 3 9.83 1.14 13.71
C PHE A 3 8.49 1.59 14.34
N TRP A 4 8.55 2.15 15.55
CA TRP A 4 7.40 2.68 16.27
C TRP A 4 6.83 3.95 15.64
N GLU A 5 7.68 4.84 15.10
CA GLU A 5 7.23 5.99 14.30
C GLU A 5 6.59 5.56 12.98
N PHE A 6 7.10 4.51 12.34
CA PHE A 6 6.50 3.95 11.12
C PHE A 6 5.09 3.40 11.38
N LEU A 7 4.93 2.66 12.48
CA LEU A 7 3.63 2.14 12.92
C LEU A 7 2.63 3.25 13.25
N HIS A 8 3.05 4.29 13.98
CA HIS A 8 2.17 5.42 14.30
C HIS A 8 1.79 6.25 13.05
N ARG A 9 2.64 6.29 12.03
CA ARG A 9 2.36 7.01 10.78
C ARG A 9 1.36 6.30 9.86
N LEU A 10 1.08 5.02 10.10
CA LEU A 10 0.05 4.25 9.39
C LEU A 10 -1.38 4.48 9.91
N GLY A 11 -1.57 5.24 10.99
CA GLY A 11 -2.85 5.83 11.36
C GLY A 11 -3.18 5.79 12.86
N PRO A 12 -3.92 6.79 13.40
CA PRO A 12 -4.46 6.77 14.75
C PRO A 12 -5.81 6.02 14.77
N GLY A 13 -5.88 4.96 15.57
CA GLY A 13 -7.03 4.05 15.63
C GLY A 13 -6.63 2.66 15.13
N TYR A 14 -7.11 1.62 15.81
CA TYR A 14 -6.83 0.20 15.57
C TYR A 14 -6.51 -0.12 14.09
N PRO A 15 -5.44 -0.87 13.77
CA PRO A 15 -5.04 -1.06 12.39
C PRO A 15 -6.22 -1.66 11.64
N SER A 16 -6.68 -0.97 10.59
CA SER A 16 -7.60 -1.56 9.64
C SER A 16 -7.01 -2.90 9.15
N ALA A 17 -7.82 -3.85 8.67
CA ALA A 17 -7.32 -5.14 8.20
C ALA A 17 -6.13 -5.03 7.22
N ARG A 18 -6.04 -3.89 6.50
CA ARG A 18 -4.92 -3.52 5.61
C ARG A 18 -3.64 -3.13 6.36
N GLY A 19 -3.75 -2.44 7.49
CA GLY A 19 -2.62 -2.11 8.37
C GLY A 19 -1.96 -3.36 8.95
N TRP A 20 -2.74 -4.35 9.37
CA TRP A 20 -2.22 -5.65 9.82
C TRP A 20 -1.50 -6.41 8.70
N TYR A 21 -1.99 -6.30 7.46
CA TYR A 21 -1.32 -6.90 6.30
C TYR A 21 0.06 -6.29 6.06
N ALA A 22 0.19 -4.96 6.17
CA ALA A 22 1.48 -4.27 6.06
C ALA A 22 2.44 -4.66 7.18
N VAL A 23 1.95 -4.81 8.41
CA VAL A 23 2.76 -5.28 9.55
C VAL A 23 3.23 -6.72 9.33
N GLY A 24 2.35 -7.61 8.89
CA GLY A 24 2.71 -9.00 8.60
C GLY A 24 3.79 -9.12 7.52
N LEU A 25 3.67 -8.36 6.43
CA LEU A 25 4.67 -8.31 5.35
C LEU A 25 6.01 -7.73 5.82
N PHE A 26 5.98 -6.70 6.67
CA PHE A 26 7.20 -6.13 7.24
C PHE A 26 7.90 -7.11 8.17
N THR A 27 7.18 -7.79 9.05
CA THR A 27 7.73 -8.83 9.92
C THR A 27 8.29 -9.99 9.11
N LEU A 28 7.59 -10.46 8.06
CA LEU A 28 8.07 -11.51 7.17
C LEU A 28 9.39 -11.10 6.48
N THR A 29 9.47 -9.85 6.03
CA THR A 29 10.69 -9.30 5.41
C THR A 29 11.86 -9.29 6.39
N LEU A 30 11.64 -8.90 7.65
CA LEU A 30 12.66 -8.93 8.70
C LEU A 30 13.13 -10.36 9.03
N VAL A 31 12.21 -11.33 9.07
CA VAL A 31 12.55 -12.75 9.28
C VAL A 31 13.46 -13.26 8.16
N ILE A 32 13.14 -12.91 6.91
CA ILE A 32 13.94 -13.29 5.74
C ILE A 32 15.32 -12.64 5.77
N LEU A 33 15.41 -11.34 6.08
CA LEU A 33 16.71 -10.68 6.28
C LEU A 33 17.50 -11.31 7.42
N GLY A 34 16.83 -11.70 8.50
CA GLY A 34 17.43 -12.42 9.62
C GLY A 34 17.99 -13.77 9.22
N MET A 35 17.25 -14.56 8.43
CA MET A 35 17.73 -15.82 7.86
C MET A 35 18.94 -15.61 6.93
N ILE A 36 18.90 -14.59 6.08
CA ILE A 36 20.01 -14.22 5.20
C ILE A 36 21.27 -13.83 5.98
N ALA A 37 21.09 -13.22 7.16
CA ALA A 37 22.20 -12.83 8.03
C ALA A 37 22.76 -14.02 8.82
N ALA A 38 21.89 -14.90 9.32
CA ALA A 38 22.29 -16.08 10.09
C ALA A 38 22.91 -17.18 9.22
N PHE A 39 22.45 -17.32 7.97
CA PHE A 39 22.88 -18.36 7.05
C PHE A 39 23.31 -17.73 5.71
N PRO A 40 24.59 -17.30 5.60
CA PRO A 40 25.10 -16.65 4.39
C PRO A 40 25.10 -17.56 3.16
N GLU A 41 24.97 -18.87 3.36
CA GLU A 41 24.82 -19.89 2.32
C GLU A 41 23.56 -19.64 1.45
N LEU A 42 22.48 -19.16 2.07
CA LEU A 42 21.23 -18.84 1.37
C LEU A 42 21.35 -17.61 0.46
N ARG A 43 22.41 -16.79 0.60
CA ARG A 43 22.67 -15.66 -0.32
C ARG A 43 23.14 -16.09 -1.70
N ARG A 44 23.68 -17.31 -1.81
CA ARG A 44 24.17 -17.88 -3.07
C ARG A 44 23.10 -18.67 -3.81
N ASP A 45 21.97 -18.90 -3.17
CA ASP A 45 20.84 -19.64 -3.72
C ASP A 45 19.92 -18.71 -4.52
N GLU A 46 19.76 -18.99 -5.82
CA GLU A 46 18.93 -18.18 -6.73
C GLU A 46 17.44 -18.22 -6.35
N PHE A 47 16.97 -19.34 -5.80
CA PHE A 47 15.59 -19.51 -5.38
C PHE A 47 15.27 -18.61 -4.19
N PHE A 48 16.17 -18.54 -3.21
CA PHE A 48 16.03 -17.64 -2.06
C PHE A 48 16.05 -16.16 -2.46
N LYS A 49 16.90 -15.80 -3.42
CA LYS A 49 16.99 -14.43 -3.96
C LYS A 49 15.71 -14.02 -4.69
N SER A 50 15.14 -14.94 -5.47
CA SER A 50 13.86 -14.74 -6.17
C SER A 50 12.69 -14.55 -5.19
N ILE A 51 12.57 -15.43 -4.18
CA ILE A 51 11.50 -15.33 -3.16
C ILE A 51 11.64 -14.05 -2.34
N SER A 52 12.85 -13.69 -1.93
CA SER A 52 13.10 -12.46 -1.18
C SER A 52 12.69 -11.23 -1.98
N THR A 53 13.02 -11.20 -3.27
CA THR A 53 12.62 -10.12 -4.18
C THR A 53 11.11 -10.06 -4.34
N ALA A 54 10.45 -11.20 -4.53
CA ALA A 54 9.00 -11.27 -4.63
C ALA A 54 8.32 -10.71 -3.37
N ILE A 55 8.78 -11.08 -2.18
CA ILE A 55 8.21 -10.61 -0.91
C ILE A 55 8.40 -9.11 -0.73
N VAL A 56 9.58 -8.59 -1.05
CA VAL A 56 9.85 -7.15 -1.00
C VAL A 56 8.98 -6.38 -2.01
N VAL A 57 8.86 -6.87 -3.24
CA VAL A 57 8.04 -6.23 -4.29
C VAL A 57 6.55 -6.28 -3.93
N THR A 58 6.05 -7.42 -3.46
CA THR A 58 4.67 -7.56 -2.99
C THR A 58 4.39 -6.66 -1.78
N GLY A 59 5.35 -6.55 -0.85
CA GLY A 59 5.28 -5.62 0.27
C GLY A 59 5.19 -4.16 -0.17
N TYR A 60 6.01 -3.77 -1.14
CA TYR A 60 6.03 -2.40 -1.67
C TYR A 60 4.73 -2.03 -2.39
N ILE A 61 4.23 -2.91 -3.27
CA ILE A 61 2.96 -2.70 -3.97
C ILE A 61 1.79 -2.68 -2.99
N GLY A 62 1.75 -3.63 -2.05
CA GLY A 62 0.71 -3.70 -1.03
C GLY A 62 0.67 -2.44 -0.15
N PHE A 63 1.84 -1.88 0.18
CA PHE A 63 1.95 -0.63 0.93
C PHE A 63 1.44 0.58 0.12
N ALA A 64 1.84 0.70 -1.14
CA ALA A 64 1.39 1.78 -2.02
C ALA A 64 -0.14 1.76 -2.22
N VAL A 65 -0.73 0.57 -2.38
CA VAL A 65 -2.18 0.40 -2.49
C VAL A 65 -2.89 0.62 -1.15
N GLY A 66 -2.27 0.23 -0.03
CA GLY A 66 -2.81 0.39 1.32
C GLY A 66 -2.90 1.85 1.78
N LEU A 67 -1.98 2.70 1.33
CA LEU A 67 -2.00 4.15 1.57
C LEU A 67 -3.04 4.89 0.73
N ARG A 68 -3.59 4.24 -0.31
CA ARG A 68 -4.65 4.82 -1.12
C ARG A 68 -5.98 4.68 -0.37
N ASP A 69 -6.58 5.81 -0.03
CA ASP A 69 -7.88 5.87 0.65
C ASP A 69 -9.02 5.80 -0.38
N PRO A 70 -9.68 4.64 -0.56
CA PRO A 70 -10.74 4.50 -1.55
C PRO A 70 -11.98 5.32 -1.22
N ALA A 71 -12.15 5.80 0.02
CA ALA A 71 -13.27 6.64 0.41
C ALA A 71 -13.09 8.06 -0.15
N LYS A 72 -11.90 8.64 -0.01
CA LYS A 72 -11.57 9.96 -0.56
C LYS A 72 -11.63 9.98 -2.09
N ASP A 73 -11.15 8.92 -2.74
CA ASP A 73 -11.23 8.79 -4.19
C ASP A 73 -12.70 8.79 -4.68
N ARG A 74 -13.59 8.09 -3.97
CA ARG A 74 -15.03 8.06 -4.31
C ARG A 74 -15.71 9.40 -4.09
N GLU A 75 -15.36 10.11 -3.02
CA GLU A 75 -15.89 11.44 -2.73
C GLU A 75 -15.49 12.46 -3.80
N GLN A 76 -14.20 12.50 -4.18
CA GLN A 76 -13.71 13.36 -5.26
C GLN A 76 -14.40 13.06 -6.59
N ILE A 77 -14.56 11.78 -6.94
CA ILE A 77 -15.26 11.39 -8.17
C ILE A 77 -16.72 11.84 -8.12
N GLY A 78 -17.40 11.67 -6.98
CA GLY A 78 -18.78 12.15 -6.79
C GLY A 78 -18.90 13.67 -6.96
N THR A 79 -17.95 14.43 -6.39
CA THR A 79 -17.93 15.90 -6.55
C THR A 79 -17.70 16.30 -8.01
N LEU A 80 -16.74 15.66 -8.69
CA LEU A 80 -16.45 15.93 -10.11
C LEU A 80 -17.66 15.62 -11.01
N LEU A 81 -18.33 14.49 -10.79
CA LEU A 81 -19.52 14.10 -11.54
C LEU A 81 -20.68 15.07 -11.30
N SER A 82 -20.88 15.51 -10.05
CA SER A 82 -21.91 16.50 -9.73
C SER A 82 -21.65 17.85 -10.40
N GLY A 83 -20.38 18.30 -10.43
CA GLY A 83 -19.98 19.51 -11.14
C GLY A 83 -20.14 19.38 -12.66
N LEU A 84 -19.86 18.19 -13.22
CA LEU A 84 -20.03 17.91 -14.64
C LEU A 84 -21.51 17.93 -15.05
N ASN A 85 -22.40 17.32 -14.26
CA ASN A 85 -23.84 17.38 -14.50
C ASN A 85 -24.37 18.82 -14.46
N ALA A 86 -23.95 19.61 -13.46
CA ALA A 86 -24.33 21.02 -13.37
C ALA A 86 -23.80 21.87 -14.53
N ALA A 87 -22.67 21.49 -15.13
CA ALA A 87 -22.13 22.15 -16.32
C ALA A 87 -22.89 21.76 -17.59
N VAL A 88 -23.28 20.48 -17.72
CA VAL A 88 -24.11 19.98 -18.83
C VAL A 88 -25.49 20.65 -18.83
N ASP A 89 -26.11 20.82 -17.66
CA ASP A 89 -27.42 21.49 -17.53
C ASP A 89 -27.38 22.97 -17.93
N ARG A 90 -26.20 23.59 -17.96
CA ARG A 90 -26.00 24.98 -18.40
C ARG A 90 -25.74 25.11 -19.90
N ILE A 91 -25.57 24.01 -20.64
CA ILE A 91 -25.37 24.06 -22.08
C ILE A 91 -26.75 24.28 -22.73
N PRO A 92 -27.00 25.45 -23.36
CA PRO A 92 -28.26 25.67 -24.03
C PRO A 92 -28.41 24.66 -25.18
N PRO A 93 -29.63 24.16 -25.44
CA PRO A 93 -29.86 23.27 -26.58
C PRO A 93 -29.40 24.00 -27.84
N ARG A 94 -28.47 23.40 -28.58
CA ARG A 94 -28.08 23.88 -29.90
C ARG A 94 -29.26 23.60 -30.84
N GLY A 95 -30.13 24.59 -30.98
CA GLY A 95 -31.08 24.70 -32.09
C GLY A 95 -30.36 25.01 -33.40
#